data_AF-A0A010QP19-F1
#
_entry.id   AF-A0A010QP19-F1
#
_cell.length_a   1.000
_cell.length_b   1.000
_cell.length_c   1.000
_cell.angle_alpha   90.00
_cell.angle_beta   90.00
_cell.angle_gamma   90.00
#
_symmetry.space_group_name_H-M   'P 1'
#
loop_
_entity.id
_entity.type
_entity.pdbx_description
1 polymer ?
#
loop_
_entity_poly.entity_id
_entity_poly.type
_entity_poly.pdbx_seq_one_letter_code
_entity_poly.pdbx_strand_id
1 'polypeptide(L)'
;MANYSPSSKTPLMEGVRVDMLKVLDRGDSLYELTLCFPDIANELIAADMPKQPDCTIAQLRLDHSRNWETTEVLHIIPRDLLHSIIKGTVAMDFGPNRPHDYDEDSTAAGIYVIAVSIDGRDGRFLNWSELGELIMILQNYADVYTLHKRGTPKNMAELVKISVAKEIDLAVNGQWTDTKTRFICNDTQHQHVLAFIENLQRRRAPMFPGVAEAAVYQEQCPLYVGCSTKLNGTLPKYSLSTNLDGINNLLGLLISALRHMDLEPAITRRVVMKTWKRSQLPVAERLVTALARSYVWQDGLNIAEGGANEVGYSHSIEAEIEIAVNSTIMEENLTASLQDIQDRKQCLQNVQEAKAIQEKNVKLAVEMEEHMLQIQKLADEWSQVLQPKLAERKNELDQAIRAVANAKPLWEELDDLTRQVEDAFKKLDLE
;
A
#
# COMPACT_ATOMS: atom_id res chain seq x y z
N MET A 1 -11.97 5.35 6.77
CA MET A 1 -10.82 4.50 6.37
C MET A 1 -11.02 3.12 6.96
N ALA A 2 -10.82 2.05 6.19
CA ALA A 2 -10.91 0.69 6.70
C ALA A 2 -9.85 0.46 7.79
N ASN A 3 -10.25 -0.21 8.88
CA ASN A 3 -9.32 -0.58 9.94
C ASN A 3 -8.70 -1.95 9.62
N TYR A 4 -7.45 -1.95 9.18
CA TYR A 4 -6.69 -3.16 8.84
C TYR A 4 -5.94 -3.74 10.04
N SER A 5 -6.65 -3.93 11.15
CA SER A 5 -6.09 -4.65 12.30
C SER A 5 -6.26 -6.16 12.11
N PRO A 6 -5.26 -6.98 12.51
CA PRO A 6 -5.43 -8.42 12.59
C PRO A 6 -6.71 -8.81 13.34
N SER A 7 -7.45 -9.78 12.82
CA SER A 7 -8.70 -10.26 13.41
C SER A 7 -8.84 -11.76 13.22
N SER A 8 -9.82 -12.39 13.88
CA SER A 8 -10.12 -13.81 13.66
C SER A 8 -10.49 -14.15 12.21
N LYS A 9 -11.00 -13.17 11.45
CA LYS A 9 -11.34 -13.35 10.03
C LYS A 9 -10.13 -13.18 9.13
N THR A 10 -9.25 -12.25 9.48
CA THR A 10 -8.09 -11.84 8.68
C THR A 10 -6.85 -11.73 9.58
N PRO A 11 -6.28 -12.86 10.01
CA PRO A 11 -5.23 -12.88 11.04
C PRO A 11 -3.89 -12.28 10.60
N LEU A 12 -3.62 -12.21 9.29
CA LEU A 12 -2.33 -11.79 8.75
C LEU A 12 -2.46 -10.47 7.99
N MET A 13 -2.76 -9.41 8.74
CA MET A 13 -2.93 -8.05 8.25
C MET A 13 -1.87 -7.13 8.86
N GLU A 14 -0.66 -7.15 8.30
CA GLU A 14 0.49 -6.41 8.79
C GLU A 14 1.41 -5.94 7.64
N GLY A 15 2.35 -5.04 7.97
CA GLY A 15 3.40 -4.60 7.04
C GLY A 15 2.90 -3.91 5.77
N VAL A 16 3.65 -4.07 4.68
CA VAL A 16 3.38 -3.43 3.38
C VAL A 16 2.02 -3.83 2.81
N ARG A 17 1.51 -5.02 3.17
CA ARG A 17 0.18 -5.51 2.77
C ARG A 17 -0.92 -4.53 3.17
N VAL A 18 -0.83 -3.96 4.37
CA VAL A 18 -1.82 -2.99 4.87
C VAL A 18 -1.77 -1.70 4.05
N ASP A 19 -0.57 -1.23 3.71
CA ASP A 19 -0.42 0.00 2.93
C ASP A 19 -0.88 -0.17 1.48
N MET A 20 -0.58 -1.32 0.87
CA MET A 20 -1.11 -1.69 -0.44
C MET A 20 -2.66 -1.70 -0.47
N LEU A 21 -3.30 -2.22 0.57
CA LEU A 21 -4.77 -2.26 0.64
C LEU A 21 -5.36 -0.87 0.87
N LYS A 22 -4.71 0.00 1.65
CA LYS A 22 -5.13 1.40 1.77
C LYS A 22 -5.07 2.14 0.43
N VAL A 23 -4.03 1.88 -0.37
CA VAL A 23 -3.91 2.45 -1.74
C VAL A 23 -5.11 2.01 -2.58
N LEU A 24 -5.44 0.72 -2.59
CA LEU A 24 -6.57 0.20 -3.35
C LEU A 24 -7.93 0.75 -2.86
N ASP A 25 -8.15 0.81 -1.55
CA ASP A 25 -9.40 1.28 -0.92
C ASP A 25 -9.67 2.77 -1.12
N ARG A 26 -8.62 3.60 -1.18
CA ARG A 26 -8.76 5.03 -1.46
C ARG A 26 -9.17 5.30 -2.90
N GLY A 27 -9.14 4.26 -3.76
CA GLY A 27 -9.32 4.41 -5.20
C GLY A 27 -8.08 4.99 -5.87
N ASP A 28 -6.90 4.92 -5.22
CA ASP A 28 -5.66 5.41 -5.80
C ASP A 28 -5.30 4.57 -7.04
N SER A 29 -4.53 5.16 -7.95
CA SER A 29 -4.10 4.49 -9.17
C SER A 29 -3.19 3.29 -8.89
N LEU A 30 -3.03 2.38 -9.87
CA LEU A 30 -2.08 1.26 -9.72
C LEU A 30 -0.63 1.74 -9.78
N TYR A 31 -0.36 2.93 -10.31
CA TYR A 31 0.95 3.57 -10.18
C TYR A 31 1.32 3.78 -8.71
N GLU A 32 0.40 4.21 -7.84
CA GLU A 32 0.71 4.38 -6.41
C GLU A 32 1.09 3.05 -5.76
N LEU A 33 0.47 1.94 -6.18
CA LEU A 33 0.81 0.61 -5.69
C LEU A 33 2.24 0.20 -6.09
N THR A 34 2.74 0.64 -7.26
CA THR A 34 4.13 0.38 -7.66
C THR A 34 5.15 1.02 -6.73
N LEU A 35 4.79 2.11 -6.03
CA LEU A 35 5.68 2.74 -5.06
C LEU A 35 5.93 1.85 -3.83
N CYS A 36 5.08 0.85 -3.59
CA CYS A 36 5.29 -0.16 -2.55
C CYS A 36 6.28 -1.26 -2.95
N PHE A 37 6.70 -1.37 -4.21
CA PHE A 37 7.58 -2.45 -4.68
C PHE A 37 8.91 -2.56 -3.92
N PRO A 38 9.62 -1.46 -3.60
CA PRO A 38 10.83 -1.54 -2.78
C PRO A 38 10.57 -2.12 -1.39
N ASP A 39 9.43 -1.81 -0.78
CA ASP A 39 9.06 -2.30 0.55
C ASP A 39 8.68 -3.78 0.52
N ILE A 40 7.96 -4.22 -0.52
CA ILE A 40 7.72 -5.66 -0.76
C ILE A 40 9.06 -6.41 -0.89
N ALA A 41 10.00 -5.85 -1.65
CA ALA A 41 11.33 -6.45 -1.80
C ALA A 41 12.10 -6.51 -0.46
N ASN A 42 11.96 -5.49 0.39
CA ASN A 42 12.55 -5.48 1.73
C ASN A 42 11.91 -6.53 2.65
N GLU A 43 10.59 -6.74 2.57
CA GLU A 43 9.92 -7.81 3.30
C GLU A 43 10.36 -9.20 2.86
N LEU A 44 10.59 -9.41 1.56
CA LEU A 44 11.12 -10.68 1.05
C LEU A 44 12.51 -10.96 1.63
N ILE A 45 13.38 -9.96 1.69
CA ILE A 45 14.70 -10.09 2.32
C ILE A 45 14.57 -10.43 3.81
N ALA A 46 13.62 -9.79 4.51
CA ALA A 46 13.40 -9.98 5.94
C ALA A 46 12.75 -11.33 6.30
N ALA A 47 12.14 -12.04 5.34
CA ALA A 47 11.44 -13.31 5.59
C ALA A 47 12.38 -14.52 5.83
N ASP A 48 13.70 -14.30 5.90
CA ASP A 48 14.74 -15.30 6.22
C ASP A 48 14.59 -16.63 5.45
N MET A 49 14.27 -16.52 4.16
CA MET A 49 14.11 -17.68 3.29
C MET A 49 15.46 -18.41 3.12
N PRO A 50 15.51 -19.76 3.18
CA PRO A 50 16.72 -20.54 2.94
C PRO A 50 17.38 -20.22 1.60
N LYS A 51 16.57 -19.87 0.60
CA LYS A 51 17.01 -19.31 -0.67
C LYS A 51 16.21 -18.05 -0.95
N GLN A 52 16.92 -16.92 -1.01
CA GLN A 52 16.31 -15.63 -1.32
C GLN A 52 15.78 -15.60 -2.77
N PRO A 53 14.61 -15.00 -3.03
CA PRO A 53 14.07 -14.84 -4.36
C PRO A 53 14.70 -13.60 -5.02
N ASP A 54 16.00 -13.71 -5.29
CA ASP A 54 16.83 -12.62 -5.78
C ASP A 54 16.32 -12.04 -7.10
N CYS A 55 15.75 -12.86 -7.99
CA CYS A 55 15.21 -12.39 -9.26
C CYS A 55 13.95 -11.55 -9.06
N THR A 56 13.10 -11.91 -8.10
CA THR A 56 11.86 -11.23 -7.72
C THR A 56 12.20 -9.91 -7.02
N ILE A 57 13.14 -9.94 -6.07
CA ILE A 57 13.67 -8.75 -5.40
C ILE A 57 14.25 -7.77 -6.43
N ALA A 58 15.09 -8.27 -7.34
CA ALA A 58 15.67 -7.45 -8.39
C ALA A 58 14.60 -6.91 -9.35
N GLN A 59 13.60 -7.71 -9.73
CA GLN A 59 12.50 -7.30 -10.60
C GLN A 59 11.72 -6.14 -9.98
N LEU A 60 11.34 -6.24 -8.71
CA LEU A 60 10.58 -5.21 -7.99
C LEU A 60 11.39 -3.92 -7.81
N ARG A 61 12.68 -4.02 -7.45
CA ARG A 61 13.54 -2.84 -7.22
C ARG A 61 13.97 -2.13 -8.51
N LEU A 62 14.15 -2.88 -9.59
CA LEU A 62 14.76 -2.39 -10.81
C LEU A 62 13.75 -2.23 -11.95
N ASP A 63 12.44 -2.22 -11.66
CA ASP A 63 11.40 -2.18 -12.69
C ASP A 63 11.56 -1.02 -13.68
N HIS A 64 11.81 0.19 -13.15
CA HIS A 64 12.11 1.39 -13.94
C HIS A 64 13.26 1.21 -14.95
N SER A 65 14.28 0.42 -14.61
CA SER A 65 15.42 0.10 -15.48
C SER A 65 15.15 -1.07 -16.44
N ARG A 66 14.05 -1.80 -16.23
CA ARG A 66 13.58 -2.94 -17.02
C ARG A 66 12.35 -2.58 -17.86
N ASN A 67 12.30 -1.35 -18.37
CA ASN A 67 11.21 -0.83 -19.20
C ASN A 67 9.83 -0.90 -18.53
N TRP A 68 9.75 -0.86 -17.21
CA TRP A 68 8.48 -0.87 -16.46
C TRP A 68 7.62 -2.12 -16.73
N GLU A 69 8.22 -3.25 -17.08
CA GLU A 69 7.47 -4.46 -17.45
C GLU A 69 6.63 -5.00 -16.29
N THR A 70 7.10 -4.89 -15.04
CA THR A 70 6.34 -5.28 -13.84
C THR A 70 5.13 -4.38 -13.66
N THR A 71 5.34 -3.07 -13.86
CA THR A 71 4.25 -2.09 -13.85
C THR A 71 3.27 -2.37 -14.99
N GLU A 72 3.73 -2.70 -16.20
CA GLU A 72 2.87 -3.06 -17.33
C GLU A 72 1.94 -4.22 -16.97
N VAL A 73 2.49 -5.33 -16.45
CA VAL A 73 1.68 -6.51 -16.09
C VAL A 73 0.78 -6.27 -14.87
N LEU A 74 1.15 -5.36 -13.95
CA LEU A 74 0.28 -4.97 -12.84
C LEU A 74 -1.03 -4.35 -13.33
N HIS A 75 -0.98 -3.54 -14.40
CA HIS A 75 -2.15 -2.82 -14.93
C HIS A 75 -3.18 -3.74 -15.61
N ILE A 76 -2.84 -5.01 -15.78
CA ILE A 76 -3.68 -6.02 -16.42
C ILE A 76 -4.56 -6.72 -15.38
N ILE A 77 -4.22 -6.60 -14.10
CA ILE A 77 -4.95 -7.28 -13.04
C ILE A 77 -6.23 -6.50 -12.73
N PRO A 78 -7.42 -7.14 -12.73
CA PRO A 78 -8.64 -6.53 -12.24
C PRO A 78 -8.44 -6.04 -10.79
N ARG A 79 -8.83 -4.80 -10.49
CA ARG A 79 -8.57 -4.20 -9.17
C ARG A 79 -9.17 -4.99 -8.01
N ASP A 80 -10.37 -5.52 -8.18
CA ASP A 80 -11.05 -6.31 -7.14
C ASP A 80 -10.33 -7.65 -6.89
N LEU A 81 -9.82 -8.27 -7.96
CA LEU A 81 -9.02 -9.48 -7.86
C LEU A 81 -7.67 -9.19 -7.19
N LEU A 82 -7.00 -8.10 -7.58
CA LEU A 82 -5.76 -7.63 -6.97
C LEU A 82 -5.93 -7.37 -5.47
N HIS A 83 -7.00 -6.68 -5.09
CA HIS A 83 -7.35 -6.45 -3.69
C HIS A 83 -7.52 -7.77 -2.92
N SER A 84 -8.25 -8.73 -3.50
CA SER A 84 -8.49 -10.04 -2.89
C SER A 84 -7.23 -10.91 -2.81
N ILE A 85 -6.32 -10.80 -3.79
CA ILE A 85 -5.02 -11.48 -3.79
C ILE A 85 -4.15 -10.94 -2.65
N ILE A 86 -4.00 -9.62 -2.55
CA ILE A 86 -3.19 -8.98 -1.51
C ILE A 86 -3.75 -9.29 -0.12
N LYS A 87 -5.08 -9.25 0.00
CA LYS A 87 -5.78 -9.56 1.25
C LYS A 87 -5.77 -11.07 1.56
N GLY A 88 -5.54 -11.96 0.60
CA GLY A 88 -5.57 -13.41 0.82
C GLY A 88 -6.99 -14.00 0.90
N THR A 89 -7.99 -13.31 0.34
CA THR A 89 -9.43 -13.62 0.46
C THR A 89 -10.07 -14.10 -0.84
N VAL A 90 -9.25 -14.52 -1.83
CA VAL A 90 -9.71 -14.94 -3.17
C VAL A 90 -10.85 -15.97 -3.12
N ALA A 91 -10.78 -16.97 -2.23
CA ALA A 91 -11.86 -17.97 -2.12
C ALA A 91 -13.20 -17.36 -1.67
N MET A 92 -13.16 -16.38 -0.75
CA MET A 92 -14.34 -15.69 -0.22
C MET A 92 -14.92 -14.72 -1.26
N ASP A 93 -14.05 -13.90 -1.86
CA ASP A 93 -14.47 -12.84 -2.78
C ASP A 93 -14.85 -13.36 -4.16
N PHE A 94 -14.32 -14.53 -4.54
CA PHE A 94 -14.49 -15.13 -5.85
C PHE A 94 -14.86 -16.62 -5.78
N GLY A 95 -15.82 -16.98 -4.93
CA GLY A 95 -16.35 -18.34 -4.87
C GLY A 95 -16.75 -18.92 -6.25
N PRO A 96 -17.01 -20.23 -6.35
CA PRO A 96 -17.10 -20.97 -7.61
C PRO A 96 -18.17 -20.44 -8.59
N ASN A 97 -19.20 -19.75 -8.10
CA ASN A 97 -20.29 -19.22 -8.92
C ASN A 97 -20.11 -17.76 -9.36
N ARG A 98 -19.01 -17.10 -8.99
CA ARG A 98 -18.79 -15.70 -9.37
C ARG A 98 -18.17 -15.59 -10.77
N PRO A 99 -18.55 -14.55 -11.56
CA PRO A 99 -17.97 -14.33 -12.87
C PRO A 99 -16.44 -14.31 -12.83
N HIS A 100 -15.84 -14.77 -13.92
CA HIS A 100 -14.41 -14.69 -14.15
C HIS A 100 -14.13 -13.52 -15.09
N ASP A 101 -13.14 -12.69 -14.73
CA ASP A 101 -12.65 -11.63 -15.63
C ASP A 101 -11.89 -12.21 -16.83
N TYR A 102 -11.30 -13.40 -16.65
CA TYR A 102 -10.56 -14.14 -17.66
C TYR A 102 -11.01 -15.60 -17.73
N ASP A 103 -11.16 -16.11 -18.95
CA ASP A 103 -11.56 -17.49 -19.21
C ASP A 103 -10.50 -18.52 -18.75
N GLU A 104 -10.95 -19.51 -17.97
CA GLU A 104 -10.13 -20.65 -17.52
C GLU A 104 -9.81 -21.62 -18.68
N ASP A 105 -10.67 -21.68 -19.70
CA ASP A 105 -10.54 -22.56 -20.87
C ASP A 105 -9.67 -21.95 -21.98
N SER A 106 -8.99 -20.85 -21.68
CA SER A 106 -8.05 -20.19 -22.58
C SER A 106 -6.85 -21.07 -22.94
N THR A 107 -6.48 -21.05 -24.23
CA THR A 107 -5.21 -21.62 -24.74
C THR A 107 -4.00 -20.71 -24.48
N ALA A 108 -4.24 -19.47 -24.04
CA ALA A 108 -3.18 -18.51 -23.77
C ALA A 108 -2.35 -18.89 -22.53
N ALA A 109 -1.15 -18.34 -22.48
CA ALA A 109 -0.35 -18.33 -21.27
C ALA A 109 -0.90 -17.32 -20.28
N GLY A 110 -0.69 -17.57 -18.99
CA GLY A 110 -1.16 -16.67 -17.96
C GLY A 110 -0.78 -17.10 -16.56
N ILE A 111 -1.14 -16.23 -15.62
CA ILE A 111 -0.97 -16.43 -14.19
C ILE A 111 -2.31 -16.77 -13.57
N TYR A 112 -2.31 -17.70 -12.62
CA TYR A 112 -3.50 -18.08 -11.89
C TYR A 112 -3.20 -18.18 -10.39
N VAL A 113 -4.24 -17.99 -9.59
CA VAL A 113 -4.24 -18.18 -8.14
C VAL A 113 -5.17 -19.34 -7.81
N ILE A 114 -4.71 -20.19 -6.91
CA ILE A 114 -5.48 -21.27 -6.30
C ILE A 114 -5.66 -20.96 -4.82
N ALA A 115 -6.90 -20.97 -4.37
CA ALA A 115 -7.29 -20.74 -2.99
C ALA A 115 -8.10 -21.94 -2.47
N VAL A 116 -7.86 -22.32 -1.21
CA VAL A 116 -8.54 -23.45 -0.56
C VAL A 116 -9.47 -22.91 0.52
N SER A 117 -10.73 -23.33 0.44
CA SER A 117 -11.77 -23.07 1.43
C SER A 117 -12.44 -24.38 1.83
N ILE A 118 -13.43 -24.33 2.72
CA ILE A 118 -14.23 -25.50 3.10
C ILE A 118 -15.61 -25.38 2.44
N ASP A 119 -16.08 -26.47 1.84
CA ASP A 119 -17.40 -26.53 1.24
C ASP A 119 -18.50 -26.22 2.27
N GLY A 120 -19.55 -25.53 1.82
CA GLY A 120 -20.62 -25.04 2.69
C GLY A 120 -20.25 -23.87 3.62
N ARG A 121 -19.06 -23.24 3.47
CA ARG A 121 -18.64 -22.08 4.29
C ARG A 121 -18.49 -20.76 3.54
N ASP A 122 -19.03 -20.65 2.33
CA ASP A 122 -18.96 -19.45 1.46
C ASP A 122 -17.52 -18.95 1.24
N GLY A 123 -16.60 -19.86 0.91
CA GLY A 123 -15.21 -19.49 0.65
C GLY A 123 -14.36 -19.21 1.90
N ARG A 124 -14.92 -19.41 3.10
CA ARG A 124 -14.16 -19.32 4.36
C ARG A 124 -13.33 -20.57 4.58
N PHE A 125 -12.19 -20.37 5.24
CA PHE A 125 -11.23 -21.39 5.60
C PHE A 125 -11.52 -21.92 7.03
N LEU A 126 -10.47 -22.32 7.74
CA LEU A 126 -10.54 -22.89 9.08
C LEU A 126 -10.79 -21.82 10.15
N ASN A 127 -11.43 -22.22 11.24
CA ASN A 127 -11.42 -21.46 12.48
C ASN A 127 -10.16 -21.77 13.31
N TRP A 128 -10.07 -21.19 14.52
CA TRP A 128 -8.88 -21.36 15.36
C TRP A 128 -8.64 -22.80 15.82
N SER A 129 -9.70 -23.52 16.18
CA SER A 129 -9.61 -24.89 16.69
C SER A 129 -9.18 -25.84 15.59
N GLU A 130 -9.84 -25.76 14.44
CA GLU A 130 -9.53 -26.56 13.25
C GLU A 130 -8.12 -26.30 12.75
N LEU A 131 -7.67 -25.03 12.77
CA LEU A 131 -6.29 -24.69 12.41
C LEU A 131 -5.28 -25.34 13.37
N GLY A 132 -5.61 -25.43 14.66
CA GLY A 132 -4.80 -26.14 15.64
C GLY A 132 -4.70 -27.64 15.41
N GLU A 133 -5.81 -28.26 15.04
CA GLU A 133 -5.88 -29.67 14.67
C GLU A 133 -5.10 -29.95 13.38
N LEU A 134 -5.26 -29.12 12.34
CA LEU A 134 -4.47 -29.20 11.11
C LEU A 134 -2.96 -29.13 11.39
N ILE A 135 -2.53 -28.18 12.23
CA ILE A 135 -1.12 -28.05 12.64
C ILE A 135 -0.62 -29.35 13.28
N MET A 136 -1.38 -29.94 14.19
CA MET A 136 -1.01 -31.19 14.87
C MET A 136 -0.92 -32.36 13.87
N ILE A 137 -1.88 -32.46 12.95
CA ILE A 137 -1.91 -33.49 11.90
C ILE A 137 -0.67 -33.38 11.01
N LEU A 138 -0.33 -32.16 10.55
CA LEU A 138 0.83 -31.92 9.71
C LEU A 138 2.15 -32.17 10.45
N GLN A 139 2.23 -31.85 11.74
CA GLN A 139 3.39 -32.18 12.58
C GLN A 139 3.58 -33.70 12.70
N ASN A 140 2.49 -34.45 12.95
CA ASN A 140 2.55 -35.91 12.98
C ASN A 140 2.98 -36.48 11.62
N TYR A 141 2.48 -35.92 10.51
CA TYR A 141 2.89 -36.32 9.16
C TYR A 141 4.38 -36.05 8.90
N ALA A 142 4.89 -34.88 9.30
CA ALA A 142 6.32 -34.54 9.20
C ALA A 142 7.19 -35.48 10.06
N ASP A 143 6.75 -35.83 11.27
CA ASP A 143 7.44 -36.78 12.14
C ASP A 143 7.58 -38.16 11.49
N VAL A 144 6.58 -38.62 10.73
CA VAL A 144 6.62 -39.92 10.03
C VAL A 144 7.77 -39.98 9.03
N TYR A 145 8.12 -38.88 8.35
CA TYR A 145 9.32 -38.83 7.50
C TYR A 145 10.58 -39.16 8.30
N THR A 146 10.72 -38.56 9.49
CA THR A 146 11.87 -38.82 10.39
C THR A 146 11.86 -40.25 10.91
N LEU A 147 10.67 -40.82 11.20
CA LEU A 147 10.52 -42.21 11.59
C LEU A 147 10.95 -43.17 10.47
N HIS A 148 10.50 -42.96 9.23
CA HIS A 148 10.89 -43.78 8.09
C HIS A 148 12.41 -43.73 7.84
N LYS A 149 13.04 -42.55 7.98
CA LYS A 149 14.50 -42.40 7.88
C LYS A 149 15.25 -43.18 8.98
N ARG A 150 14.65 -43.28 10.17
CA ARG A 150 15.19 -44.02 11.31
C ARG A 150 14.93 -45.54 11.22
N GLY A 151 13.91 -45.97 10.50
CA GLY A 151 13.52 -47.38 10.34
C GLY A 151 12.37 -47.80 11.27
N THR A 152 12.53 -48.91 11.98
CA THR A 152 11.43 -49.57 12.72
C THR A 152 10.80 -48.68 13.81
N PRO A 153 9.46 -48.64 13.92
CA PRO A 153 8.75 -48.00 15.04
C PRO A 153 9.09 -48.68 16.38
N LYS A 154 9.26 -47.88 17.43
CA LYS A 154 9.68 -48.30 18.77
C LYS A 154 8.52 -48.47 19.75
N ASN A 155 7.38 -47.82 19.50
CA ASN A 155 6.24 -47.81 20.39
C ASN A 155 4.92 -47.63 19.63
N MET A 156 3.82 -47.80 20.35
CA MET A 156 2.48 -47.68 19.77
C MET A 156 2.16 -46.28 19.25
N ALA A 157 2.67 -45.23 19.90
CA ALA A 157 2.42 -43.84 19.48
C ALA A 157 3.01 -43.55 18.09
N GLU A 158 4.18 -44.11 17.77
CA GLU A 158 4.78 -44.01 16.44
C GLU A 158 3.99 -44.78 15.38
N LEU A 159 3.45 -45.96 15.73
CA LEU A 159 2.56 -46.70 14.83
C LEU A 159 1.28 -45.94 14.52
N VAL A 160 0.70 -45.25 15.53
CA VAL A 160 -0.47 -44.38 15.34
C VAL A 160 -0.14 -43.24 14.38
N LYS A 161 1.01 -42.56 14.52
CA LYS A 161 1.43 -41.52 13.58
C LYS A 161 1.54 -42.04 12.14
N ILE A 162 2.12 -43.23 11.95
CA ILE A 162 2.22 -43.87 10.63
C ILE A 162 0.83 -44.17 10.06
N SER A 163 -0.11 -44.66 10.88
CA SER A 163 -1.50 -44.90 10.45
C SER A 163 -2.17 -43.61 9.97
N VAL A 164 -2.04 -42.53 10.73
CA VAL A 164 -2.57 -41.21 10.37
C VAL A 164 -1.95 -40.70 9.07
N ALA A 165 -0.63 -40.79 8.91
CA ALA A 165 0.02 -40.38 7.67
C ALA A 165 -0.43 -41.19 6.45
N LYS A 166 -0.68 -42.49 6.65
CA LYS A 166 -1.25 -43.35 5.61
C LYS A 166 -2.66 -42.93 5.23
N GLU A 167 -3.51 -42.60 6.20
CA GLU A 167 -4.87 -42.10 5.93
C GLU A 167 -4.85 -40.79 5.14
N ILE A 168 -3.95 -39.86 5.49
CA ILE A 168 -3.75 -38.61 4.75
C ILE A 168 -3.34 -38.90 3.30
N ASP A 169 -2.35 -39.75 3.06
CA ASP A 169 -1.91 -40.07 1.70
C ASP A 169 -3.02 -40.72 0.85
N LEU A 170 -3.92 -41.48 1.47
CA LEU A 170 -5.04 -42.15 0.81
C LEU A 170 -6.26 -41.24 0.58
N ALA A 171 -6.39 -40.11 1.29
CA ALA A 171 -7.56 -39.23 1.27
C ALA A 171 -7.86 -38.58 -0.10
N VAL A 172 -6.89 -38.54 -1.00
CA VAL A 172 -7.01 -37.96 -2.36
C VAL A 172 -6.64 -38.98 -3.44
N ASN A 173 -7.08 -40.23 -3.27
CA ASN A 173 -6.80 -41.36 -4.18
C ASN A 173 -5.30 -41.62 -4.40
N GLY A 174 -4.48 -41.34 -3.39
CA GLY A 174 -3.05 -41.58 -3.45
C GLY A 174 -2.68 -43.06 -3.28
N GLN A 175 -1.43 -43.37 -3.58
CA GLN A 175 -0.83 -44.67 -3.26
C GLN A 175 0.08 -44.50 -2.06
N TRP A 176 -0.13 -45.33 -1.03
CA TRP A 176 0.78 -45.42 0.11
C TRP A 176 1.92 -46.36 -0.19
N THR A 177 3.13 -46.00 0.26
CA THR A 177 4.28 -46.90 0.28
C THR A 177 4.83 -46.99 1.70
N ASP A 178 5.09 -48.21 2.19
CA ASP A 178 5.53 -48.42 3.58
C ASP A 178 6.88 -47.80 3.94
N THR A 179 7.59 -47.24 2.96
CA THR A 179 8.95 -46.70 3.12
C THR A 179 9.04 -45.19 3.02
N LYS A 180 7.98 -44.50 2.54
CA LYS A 180 7.98 -43.04 2.36
C LYS A 180 6.56 -42.49 2.33
N THR A 181 6.42 -41.26 2.78
CA THR A 181 5.18 -40.49 2.63
C THR A 181 5.09 -39.89 1.23
N ARG A 182 3.88 -39.66 0.72
CA ARG A 182 3.65 -39.11 -0.63
C ARG A 182 4.25 -37.70 -0.78
N PHE A 183 4.04 -36.83 0.22
CA PHE A 183 4.35 -35.41 0.12
C PHE A 183 5.75 -35.04 0.65
N ILE A 184 6.37 -35.92 1.46
CA ILE A 184 7.74 -35.75 1.98
C ILE A 184 8.59 -36.97 1.62
N CYS A 185 9.41 -36.82 0.58
CA CYS A 185 10.35 -37.83 0.09
C CYS A 185 11.82 -37.51 0.39
N ASN A 186 12.16 -36.29 0.81
CA ASN A 186 13.53 -35.86 1.11
C ASN A 186 13.58 -34.73 2.16
N ASP A 187 14.78 -34.44 2.65
CA ASP A 187 15.01 -33.46 3.72
C ASP A 187 14.55 -32.05 3.32
N THR A 188 14.67 -31.68 2.03
CA THR A 188 14.21 -30.39 1.51
C THR A 188 12.69 -30.25 1.58
N GLN A 189 11.95 -31.28 1.15
CA GLN A 189 10.48 -31.29 1.25
C GLN A 189 10.02 -31.30 2.70
N HIS A 190 10.76 -31.96 3.59
CA HIS A 190 10.48 -31.94 5.03
C HIS A 190 10.60 -30.51 5.58
N GLN A 191 11.66 -29.78 5.23
CA GLN A 191 11.82 -28.37 5.58
C GLN A 191 10.69 -27.49 5.06
N HIS A 192 10.20 -27.72 3.84
CA HIS A 192 9.06 -26.96 3.30
C HIS A 192 7.77 -27.20 4.09
N VAL A 193 7.50 -28.45 4.51
CA VAL A 193 6.34 -28.76 5.36
C VAL A 193 6.49 -28.11 6.74
N LEU A 194 7.68 -28.10 7.32
CA LEU A 194 7.94 -27.42 8.60
C LEU A 194 7.72 -25.90 8.48
N ALA A 195 8.20 -25.26 7.41
CA ALA A 195 7.94 -23.84 7.15
C ALA A 195 6.43 -23.57 6.98
N PHE A 196 5.70 -24.47 6.30
CA PHE A 196 4.25 -24.36 6.16
C PHE A 196 3.53 -24.45 7.52
N ILE A 197 3.95 -25.38 8.39
CA ILE A 197 3.45 -25.51 9.75
C ILE A 197 3.69 -24.22 10.55
N GLU A 198 4.88 -23.64 10.46
CA GLU A 198 5.22 -22.37 11.13
C GLU A 198 4.32 -21.22 10.64
N ASN A 199 4.01 -21.14 9.35
CA ASN A 199 3.06 -20.15 8.83
C ASN A 199 1.65 -20.33 9.40
N LEU A 200 1.16 -21.57 9.48
CA LEU A 200 -0.15 -21.85 10.08
C LEU A 200 -0.15 -21.50 11.57
N GLN A 201 0.96 -21.70 12.28
CA GLN A 201 1.11 -21.26 13.66
C GLN A 201 1.07 -19.73 13.78
N ARG A 202 1.77 -18.99 12.91
CA ARG A 202 1.68 -17.52 12.87
C ARG A 202 0.27 -17.03 12.57
N ARG A 203 -0.44 -17.68 11.64
CA ARG A 203 -1.86 -17.43 11.34
C ARG A 203 -2.77 -17.68 12.55
N ARG A 204 -2.41 -18.63 13.40
CA ARG A 204 -3.15 -18.99 14.62
C ARG A 204 -2.83 -18.09 15.82
N ALA A 205 -1.61 -17.52 15.89
CA ALA A 205 -1.07 -16.85 17.07
C ALA A 205 -1.79 -15.54 17.48
N PRO A 206 -2.17 -14.61 16.57
CA PRO A 206 -2.94 -13.41 16.90
C PRO A 206 -4.32 -13.70 17.48
N MET A 207 -4.79 -14.94 17.36
CA MET A 207 -6.14 -15.37 17.67
C MET A 207 -6.16 -16.23 18.94
N PHE A 208 -5.59 -15.86 20.10
CA PHE A 208 -5.93 -16.55 21.37
C PHE A 208 -7.15 -15.87 21.98
N PRO A 209 -8.36 -16.13 21.51
CA PRO A 209 -9.38 -15.12 21.61
C PRO A 209 -10.43 -15.66 22.60
N GLY A 210 -11.46 -14.89 22.91
CA GLY A 210 -12.56 -15.46 23.69
C GLY A 210 -13.14 -16.70 22.99
N VAL A 211 -13.86 -17.57 23.70
CA VAL A 211 -14.51 -18.76 23.11
C VAL A 211 -15.33 -18.42 21.84
N ALA A 212 -15.98 -17.26 21.82
CA ALA A 212 -16.77 -16.79 20.68
C ALA A 212 -15.93 -16.50 19.43
N GLU A 213 -14.74 -15.93 19.60
CA GLU A 213 -13.86 -15.54 18.51
C GLU A 213 -13.08 -16.73 17.95
N ALA A 214 -12.88 -17.79 18.75
CA ALA A 214 -12.23 -19.02 18.32
C ALA A 214 -13.08 -19.81 17.32
N ALA A 215 -14.41 -19.61 17.35
CA ALA A 215 -15.37 -20.22 16.45
C ALA A 215 -15.50 -19.49 15.10
N VAL A 216 -14.90 -18.30 14.95
CA VAL A 216 -14.97 -17.52 13.72
C VAL A 216 -14.07 -18.14 12.65
N TYR A 217 -14.66 -18.50 11.51
CA TYR A 217 -13.91 -18.98 10.35
C TYR A 217 -13.15 -17.84 9.66
N GLN A 218 -11.93 -18.14 9.24
CA GLN A 218 -11.09 -17.18 8.52
C GLN A 218 -11.64 -16.91 7.12
N GLU A 219 -11.69 -15.64 6.73
CA GLU A 219 -11.91 -15.21 5.35
C GLU A 219 -10.63 -15.33 4.52
N GLN A 220 -9.47 -15.24 5.19
CA GLN A 220 -8.16 -15.48 4.58
C GLN A 220 -7.82 -16.97 4.49
N CYS A 221 -7.18 -17.37 3.40
CA CYS A 221 -6.58 -18.71 3.25
C CYS A 221 -5.17 -18.63 2.64
N PRO A 222 -4.30 -19.63 2.86
CA PRO A 222 -3.05 -19.73 2.12
C PRO A 222 -3.30 -19.78 0.62
N LEU A 223 -2.58 -18.97 -0.16
CA LEU A 223 -2.69 -18.92 -1.61
C LEU A 223 -1.53 -19.67 -2.27
N TYR A 224 -1.82 -20.29 -3.41
CA TYR A 224 -0.82 -20.75 -4.36
C TYR A 224 -0.92 -19.93 -5.64
N VAL A 225 0.20 -19.40 -6.10
CA VAL A 225 0.31 -18.72 -7.39
C VAL A 225 1.03 -19.63 -8.37
N GLY A 226 0.51 -19.79 -9.57
CA GLY A 226 1.17 -20.56 -10.62
C GLY A 226 1.10 -19.86 -11.96
N CYS A 227 2.05 -20.20 -12.83
CA CYS A 227 1.99 -19.86 -14.25
C CYS A 227 1.63 -21.08 -15.10
N SER A 228 1.11 -20.82 -16.30
CA SER A 228 0.98 -21.83 -17.34
C SER A 228 1.23 -21.22 -18.71
N THR A 229 1.78 -22.02 -19.62
CA THR A 229 1.83 -21.70 -21.06
C THR A 229 0.51 -21.98 -21.77
N LYS A 230 -0.38 -22.77 -21.16
CA LYS A 230 -1.74 -23.11 -21.62
C LYS A 230 -2.67 -23.34 -20.43
N LEU A 231 -3.48 -22.33 -20.10
CA LEU A 231 -4.35 -22.34 -18.92
C LEU A 231 -5.32 -23.55 -18.92
N ASN A 232 -5.96 -23.83 -20.05
CA ASN A 232 -6.93 -24.92 -20.19
C ASN A 232 -6.36 -26.33 -19.99
N GLY A 233 -5.05 -26.53 -20.16
CA GLY A 233 -4.40 -27.80 -19.86
C GLY A 233 -3.99 -27.95 -18.39
N THR A 234 -3.92 -26.83 -17.65
CA THR A 234 -3.35 -26.77 -16.30
C THR A 234 -4.42 -26.64 -15.23
N LEU A 235 -5.37 -25.73 -15.40
CA LEU A 235 -6.42 -25.46 -14.41
C LEU A 235 -7.33 -26.67 -14.11
N PRO A 236 -7.69 -27.54 -15.08
CA PRO A 236 -8.47 -28.73 -14.79
C PRO A 236 -7.79 -29.72 -13.83
N LYS A 237 -6.46 -29.69 -13.71
CA LYS A 237 -5.70 -30.55 -12.77
C LYS A 237 -5.96 -30.22 -11.30
N TYR A 238 -6.44 -29.01 -11.03
CA TYR A 238 -6.86 -28.60 -9.69
C TYR A 238 -8.30 -29.00 -9.37
N SER A 239 -8.96 -29.81 -10.20
CA SER A 239 -10.25 -30.37 -9.85
C SER A 239 -10.11 -31.47 -8.80
N LEU A 240 -10.89 -31.38 -7.72
CA LEU A 240 -10.93 -32.37 -6.63
C LEU A 240 -11.46 -33.75 -7.06
N SER A 241 -12.04 -33.84 -8.26
CA SER A 241 -12.45 -35.10 -8.87
C SER A 241 -11.29 -35.89 -9.49
N THR A 242 -10.10 -35.31 -9.55
CA THR A 242 -8.88 -35.95 -10.08
C THR A 242 -7.98 -36.43 -8.93
N ASN A 243 -6.98 -37.28 -9.22
CA ASN A 243 -6.03 -37.80 -8.22
C ASN A 243 -5.05 -36.75 -7.67
N LEU A 244 -5.26 -35.47 -8.01
CA LEU A 244 -4.38 -34.35 -7.67
C LEU A 244 -2.92 -34.58 -8.11
N ASP A 245 -2.72 -35.37 -9.16
CA ASP A 245 -1.40 -35.61 -9.71
C ASP A 245 -0.91 -34.39 -10.49
N GLY A 246 0.28 -33.92 -10.17
CA GLY A 246 0.89 -32.74 -10.82
C GLY A 246 0.44 -31.40 -10.27
N ILE A 247 -0.23 -31.35 -9.10
CA ILE A 247 -0.38 -30.12 -8.33
C ILE A 247 0.81 -29.91 -7.39
N ASN A 248 0.91 -28.72 -6.80
CA ASN A 248 1.92 -28.41 -5.78
C ASN A 248 1.78 -29.36 -4.56
N ASN A 249 2.91 -29.92 -4.09
CA ASN A 249 2.91 -30.91 -2.99
C ASN A 249 2.29 -30.37 -1.69
N LEU A 250 2.53 -29.11 -1.31
CA LEU A 250 1.96 -28.54 -0.09
C LEU A 250 0.46 -28.32 -0.23
N LEU A 251 0.01 -27.90 -1.41
CA LEU A 251 -1.42 -27.81 -1.71
C LEU A 251 -2.10 -29.18 -1.62
N GLY A 252 -1.49 -30.22 -2.20
CA GLY A 252 -1.98 -31.59 -2.11
C GLY A 252 -2.00 -32.12 -0.68
N LEU A 253 -0.95 -31.86 0.10
CA LEU A 253 -0.89 -32.21 1.52
C LEU A 253 -1.98 -31.50 2.33
N LEU A 254 -2.19 -30.20 2.10
CA LEU A 254 -3.25 -29.42 2.75
C LEU A 254 -4.62 -30.03 2.47
N ILE A 255 -4.97 -30.26 1.21
CA ILE A 255 -6.25 -30.87 0.81
C ILE A 255 -6.43 -32.25 1.46
N SER A 256 -5.38 -33.07 1.47
CA SER A 256 -5.41 -34.41 2.05
C SER A 256 -5.61 -34.38 3.56
N ALA A 257 -4.93 -33.47 4.25
CA ALA A 257 -5.07 -33.29 5.70
C ALA A 257 -6.47 -32.77 6.07
N LEU A 258 -7.05 -31.86 5.28
CA LEU A 258 -8.42 -31.38 5.48
C LEU A 258 -9.44 -32.51 5.36
N ARG A 259 -9.31 -33.38 4.34
CA ARG A 259 -10.17 -34.55 4.19
C ARG A 259 -10.03 -35.55 5.33
N HIS A 260 -8.82 -35.72 5.86
CA HIS A 260 -8.60 -36.56 7.05
C HIS A 260 -9.29 -35.98 8.30
N MET A 261 -9.47 -34.66 8.38
CA MET A 261 -10.26 -33.99 9.43
C MET A 261 -11.78 -34.04 9.17
N ASP A 262 -12.25 -34.86 8.24
CA ASP A 262 -13.64 -34.91 7.78
C ASP A 262 -14.19 -33.57 7.26
N LEU A 263 -13.30 -32.70 6.76
CA LEU A 263 -13.67 -31.45 6.09
C LEU A 263 -13.62 -31.65 4.58
N GLU A 264 -14.67 -31.24 3.85
CA GLU A 264 -14.65 -31.25 2.39
C GLU A 264 -14.01 -29.95 1.88
N PRO A 265 -12.78 -29.99 1.32
CA PRO A 265 -12.16 -28.81 0.76
C PRO A 265 -12.89 -28.34 -0.51
N ALA A 266 -12.90 -27.05 -0.75
CA ALA A 266 -13.35 -26.43 -2.00
C ALA A 266 -12.21 -25.61 -2.60
N ILE A 267 -11.95 -25.81 -3.90
CA ILE A 267 -10.87 -25.11 -4.61
C ILE A 267 -11.47 -23.98 -5.46
N THR A 268 -11.06 -22.76 -5.16
CA THR A 268 -11.30 -21.60 -6.02
C THR A 268 -10.08 -21.39 -6.91
N ARG A 269 -10.31 -21.40 -8.22
CA ARG A 269 -9.31 -21.11 -9.25
C ARG A 269 -9.64 -19.75 -9.85
N ARG A 270 -8.64 -18.90 -10.04
CA ARG A 270 -8.81 -17.63 -10.75
C ARG A 270 -7.62 -17.34 -11.63
N VAL A 271 -7.89 -17.11 -12.91
CA VAL A 271 -6.91 -16.53 -13.84
C VAL A 271 -6.75 -15.07 -13.47
N VAL A 272 -5.53 -14.68 -13.10
CA VAL A 272 -5.20 -13.31 -12.65
C VAL A 272 -4.98 -12.41 -13.84
N MET A 273 -4.27 -12.92 -14.84
CA MET A 273 -4.01 -12.25 -16.11
C MET A 273 -3.58 -13.26 -17.16
N LYS A 274 -3.80 -12.91 -18.43
CA LYS A 274 -3.16 -13.55 -19.58
C LYS A 274 -1.89 -12.76 -19.94
N THR A 275 -0.91 -13.43 -20.54
CA THR A 275 0.30 -12.77 -21.03
C THR A 275 0.42 -12.96 -22.53
N TRP A 276 0.99 -11.99 -23.24
CA TRP A 276 1.20 -12.07 -24.69
C TRP A 276 2.66 -11.89 -25.11
N LYS A 277 3.52 -11.30 -24.29
CA LYS A 277 4.97 -11.23 -24.55
C LYS A 277 5.69 -12.32 -23.80
N ARG A 278 6.71 -12.92 -24.43
CA ARG A 278 7.49 -14.02 -23.83
C ARG A 278 8.06 -13.66 -22.44
N SER A 279 8.56 -12.45 -22.27
CA SER A 279 9.16 -11.95 -21.03
C SER A 279 8.14 -11.69 -19.91
N GLN A 280 6.86 -11.48 -20.24
CA GLN A 280 5.84 -11.14 -19.25
C GLN A 280 5.50 -12.31 -18.32
N LEU A 281 5.47 -13.56 -18.81
CA LEU A 281 5.08 -14.70 -18.00
C LEU A 281 5.92 -14.85 -16.71
N PRO A 282 7.27 -14.85 -16.77
CA PRO A 282 8.08 -14.92 -15.55
C PRO A 282 7.97 -13.66 -14.68
N VAL A 283 7.83 -12.47 -15.29
CA VAL A 283 7.67 -11.22 -14.54
C VAL A 283 6.35 -11.19 -13.77
N ALA A 284 5.26 -11.58 -14.44
CA ALA A 284 3.92 -11.65 -13.87
C ALA A 284 3.83 -12.70 -12.76
N GLU A 285 4.44 -13.87 -12.92
CA GLU A 285 4.45 -14.89 -11.87
C GLU A 285 5.15 -14.37 -10.60
N ARG A 286 6.32 -13.72 -10.75
CA ARG A 286 7.06 -13.13 -9.62
C ARG A 286 6.26 -12.03 -8.94
N LEU A 287 5.65 -11.14 -9.72
CA LEU A 287 4.81 -10.05 -9.20
C LEU A 287 3.65 -10.61 -8.37
N VAL A 288 2.84 -11.51 -8.95
CA VAL A 288 1.64 -12.02 -8.27
C VAL A 288 2.02 -12.87 -7.06
N THR A 289 3.10 -13.66 -7.14
CA THR A 289 3.63 -14.43 -6.00
C THR A 289 4.00 -13.50 -4.83
N ALA A 290 4.68 -12.39 -5.12
CA ALA A 290 5.06 -11.40 -4.11
C ALA A 290 3.85 -10.65 -3.53
N LEU A 291 2.92 -10.18 -4.36
CA LEU A 291 1.71 -9.49 -3.94
C LEU A 291 0.80 -10.37 -3.06
N ALA A 292 0.65 -11.64 -3.44
CA ALA A 292 -0.10 -12.64 -2.68
C ALA A 292 0.61 -13.03 -1.37
N ARG A 293 1.91 -12.71 -1.23
CA ARG A 293 2.82 -13.30 -0.23
C ARG A 293 2.73 -14.83 -0.22
N SER A 294 2.66 -15.42 -1.42
CA SER A 294 2.32 -16.83 -1.57
C SER A 294 3.50 -17.76 -1.28
N TYR A 295 4.69 -17.24 -0.94
CA TYR A 295 5.80 -18.07 -0.50
C TYR A 295 5.49 -18.83 0.80
N VAL A 296 6.01 -20.05 0.92
CA VAL A 296 5.87 -20.90 2.12
C VAL A 296 6.59 -20.36 3.34
N TRP A 297 7.45 -19.35 3.21
CA TRP A 297 8.04 -18.63 4.35
C TRP A 297 7.27 -17.37 4.73
N GLN A 298 6.21 -17.03 3.99
CA GLN A 298 5.35 -15.88 4.24
C GLN A 298 3.94 -16.31 4.61
N ASP A 299 3.05 -16.60 3.65
CA ASP A 299 1.64 -16.91 3.94
C ASP A 299 1.00 -17.84 2.89
N GLY A 300 1.80 -18.52 2.06
CA GLY A 300 1.25 -19.36 1.01
C GLY A 300 1.94 -20.70 0.85
N LEU A 301 1.85 -21.21 -0.38
CA LEU A 301 2.21 -22.59 -0.75
C LEU A 301 3.33 -22.66 -1.82
N ASN A 302 3.82 -21.52 -2.31
CA ASN A 302 4.94 -21.45 -3.25
C ASN A 302 6.26 -21.74 -2.52
N ILE A 303 6.93 -22.81 -2.94
CA ILE A 303 8.24 -23.22 -2.42
C ILE A 303 9.39 -22.57 -3.19
N ALA A 304 9.20 -22.38 -4.49
CA ALA A 304 10.23 -21.89 -5.38
C ALA A 304 9.94 -20.46 -5.82
N GLU A 305 11.00 -19.75 -6.16
CA GLU A 305 10.90 -18.48 -6.84
C GLU A 305 10.19 -18.63 -8.20
N GLY A 306 9.29 -17.69 -8.50
CA GLY A 306 8.59 -17.64 -9.78
C GLY A 306 9.52 -17.33 -10.98
N GLY A 307 9.04 -17.69 -12.16
CA GLY A 307 9.65 -17.36 -13.45
C GLY A 307 10.55 -18.44 -14.04
N ALA A 308 10.31 -19.72 -13.74
CA ALA A 308 11.12 -20.83 -14.24
C ALA A 308 10.75 -21.29 -15.68
N ASN A 309 9.58 -20.92 -16.20
CA ASN A 309 8.99 -21.53 -17.39
C ASN A 309 8.96 -20.61 -18.64
N GLU A 310 10.11 -20.21 -19.16
CA GLU A 310 10.17 -19.53 -20.47
C GLU A 310 10.16 -20.49 -21.67
N VAL A 311 10.41 -21.77 -21.44
CA VAL A 311 10.60 -22.76 -22.52
C VAL A 311 9.24 -23.12 -23.14
N GLY A 312 9.12 -22.90 -24.45
CA GLY A 312 7.92 -23.27 -25.22
C GLY A 312 6.82 -22.20 -25.25
N TYR A 313 7.04 -21.05 -24.61
CA TYR A 313 6.13 -19.91 -24.71
C TYR A 313 6.55 -18.94 -25.81
N SER A 314 5.62 -18.66 -26.72
CA SER A 314 5.77 -17.67 -27.80
C SER A 314 4.80 -16.52 -27.61
N HIS A 315 5.07 -15.41 -28.30
CA HIS A 315 4.14 -14.30 -28.35
C HIS A 315 2.75 -14.75 -28.84
N SER A 316 1.68 -14.22 -28.24
CA SER A 316 0.30 -14.56 -28.57
C SER A 316 -0.51 -13.32 -28.94
N ILE A 317 -0.79 -13.16 -30.24
CA ILE A 317 -1.58 -12.04 -30.78
C ILE A 317 -3.02 -12.09 -30.23
N GLU A 318 -3.58 -13.28 -30.05
CA GLU A 318 -4.94 -13.44 -29.51
C GLU A 318 -5.05 -12.89 -28.09
N ALA A 319 -4.07 -13.21 -27.23
CA ALA A 319 -4.01 -12.68 -25.87
C ALA A 319 -3.77 -11.16 -25.86
N GLU A 320 -2.95 -10.66 -26.79
CA GLU A 320 -2.73 -9.21 -26.94
C GLU A 320 -4.02 -8.47 -27.32
N ILE A 321 -4.76 -8.97 -28.31
CA ILE A 321 -6.04 -8.38 -28.72
C ILE A 321 -7.04 -8.46 -27.56
N GLU A 322 -7.11 -9.59 -26.86
CA GLU A 322 -8.02 -9.73 -25.72
C GLU A 322 -7.75 -8.69 -24.64
N ILE A 323 -6.48 -8.49 -24.27
CA ILE A 323 -6.10 -7.58 -23.19
C ILE A 323 -6.16 -6.11 -23.64
N ALA A 324 -5.68 -5.80 -24.84
CA ALA A 324 -5.55 -4.43 -25.31
C ALA A 324 -6.81 -3.86 -25.98
N VAL A 325 -7.71 -4.72 -26.46
CA VAL A 325 -8.90 -4.31 -27.23
C VAL A 325 -10.19 -4.79 -26.59
N ASN A 326 -10.27 -6.06 -26.17
CA ASN A 326 -11.53 -6.63 -25.70
C ASN A 326 -11.78 -6.43 -24.19
N SER A 327 -10.74 -6.12 -23.43
CA SER A 327 -10.81 -5.85 -22.00
C SER A 327 -10.63 -4.37 -21.72
N THR A 328 -11.49 -3.80 -20.87
CA THR A 328 -11.33 -2.42 -20.41
C THR A 328 -10.37 -2.30 -19.23
N ILE A 329 -9.97 -3.43 -18.60
CA ILE A 329 -9.19 -3.44 -17.35
C ILE A 329 -7.87 -2.68 -17.51
N MET A 330 -7.11 -2.99 -18.57
CA MET A 330 -5.82 -2.34 -18.81
C MET A 330 -5.99 -0.85 -19.12
N GLU A 331 -6.97 -0.49 -19.94
CA GLU A 331 -7.26 0.90 -20.30
C GLU A 331 -7.68 1.73 -19.07
N GLU A 332 -8.62 1.23 -18.27
CA GLU A 332 -9.09 1.89 -17.06
C GLU A 332 -7.96 2.10 -16.06
N ASN A 333 -7.19 1.05 -15.79
CA ASN A 333 -6.05 1.11 -14.88
C ASN A 333 -4.99 2.10 -15.37
N LEU A 334 -4.64 2.06 -16.66
CA LEU A 334 -3.64 2.97 -17.24
C LEU A 334 -4.13 4.42 -17.23
N THR A 335 -5.40 4.65 -17.57
CA THR A 335 -6.00 5.99 -17.55
C THR A 335 -5.94 6.59 -16.15
N ALA A 336 -6.31 5.81 -15.12
CA ALA A 336 -6.23 6.23 -13.73
C ALA A 336 -4.79 6.56 -13.31
N SER A 337 -3.82 5.72 -13.68
CA SER A 337 -2.40 5.96 -13.39
C SER A 337 -1.83 7.18 -14.12
N LEU A 338 -2.21 7.39 -15.39
CA LEU A 338 -1.80 8.58 -16.14
C LEU A 338 -2.38 9.86 -15.53
N GLN A 339 -3.63 9.83 -15.08
CA GLN A 339 -4.25 10.96 -14.41
C GLN A 339 -3.54 11.30 -13.09
N ASP A 340 -3.28 10.28 -12.24
CA ASP A 340 -2.56 10.48 -10.96
C ASP A 340 -1.14 11.04 -11.19
N ILE A 341 -0.41 10.55 -12.20
CA ILE A 341 0.90 11.08 -12.58
C ILE A 341 0.79 12.56 -13.01
N GLN A 342 -0.23 12.91 -13.79
CA GLN A 342 -0.45 14.31 -14.22
C GLN A 342 -0.78 15.22 -13.03
N ASP A 343 -1.67 14.78 -12.14
CA ASP A 343 -2.07 15.52 -10.94
C ASP A 343 -0.87 15.76 -10.01
N ARG A 344 -0.01 14.75 -9.84
CA ARG A 344 1.24 14.87 -9.06
C ARG A 344 2.23 15.83 -9.70
N LYS A 345 2.40 15.77 -11.03
CA LYS A 345 3.25 16.70 -11.75
C LYS A 345 2.76 18.15 -11.56
N GLN A 346 1.46 18.38 -11.66
CA GLN A 346 0.86 19.69 -11.42
C GLN A 346 1.05 20.14 -9.97
N CYS A 347 0.86 19.25 -8.99
CA CYS A 347 1.10 19.54 -7.59
C CYS A 347 2.55 19.97 -7.34
N LEU A 348 3.54 19.26 -7.90
CA LEU A 348 4.95 19.62 -7.79
C LEU A 348 5.26 20.99 -8.40
N GLN A 349 4.66 21.33 -9.54
CA GLN A 349 4.79 22.65 -10.16
C GLN A 349 4.20 23.74 -9.25
N ASN A 350 3.00 23.53 -8.72
CA ASN A 350 2.35 24.47 -7.80
C ASN A 350 3.19 24.69 -6.53
N VAL A 351 3.80 23.65 -5.98
CA VAL A 351 4.68 23.75 -4.80
C VAL A 351 5.94 24.57 -5.11
N GLN A 352 6.54 24.37 -6.28
CA GLN A 352 7.70 25.15 -6.72
C GLN A 352 7.35 26.63 -6.91
N GLU A 353 6.20 26.93 -7.52
CA GLU A 353 5.69 28.29 -7.68
C GLU A 353 5.40 28.95 -6.32
N ALA A 354 4.73 28.24 -5.42
CA ALA A 354 4.46 28.74 -4.07
C ALA A 354 5.74 29.07 -3.31
N LYS A 355 6.78 28.23 -3.43
CA LYS A 355 8.09 28.49 -2.84
C LYS A 355 8.76 29.74 -3.43
N ALA A 356 8.71 29.91 -4.75
CA ALA A 356 9.26 31.11 -5.40
C ALA A 356 8.53 32.40 -4.96
N ILE A 357 7.20 32.34 -4.82
CA ILE A 357 6.40 33.46 -4.28
C ILE A 357 6.80 33.76 -2.83
N GLN A 358 6.95 32.73 -2.00
CA GLN A 358 7.37 32.88 -0.61
C GLN A 358 8.75 33.56 -0.52
N GLU A 359 9.72 33.11 -1.31
CA GLU A 359 11.06 33.71 -1.36
C GLU A 359 11.02 35.18 -1.81
N LYS A 360 10.18 35.52 -2.80
CA LYS A 360 9.96 36.91 -3.23
C LYS A 360 9.34 37.76 -2.13
N ASN A 361 8.32 37.23 -1.44
CA ASN A 361 7.64 37.95 -0.36
C ASN A 361 8.58 38.22 0.83
N VAL A 362 9.47 37.27 1.15
CA VAL A 362 10.50 37.46 2.18
C VAL A 362 11.45 38.60 1.77
N LYS A 363 11.92 38.63 0.52
CA LYS A 363 12.77 39.73 0.03
C LYS A 363 12.07 41.09 0.11
N LEU A 364 10.82 41.17 -0.35
CA LEU A 364 10.02 42.40 -0.29
C LEU A 364 9.77 42.86 1.16
N ALA A 365 9.57 41.92 2.09
CA ALA A 365 9.40 42.27 3.50
C ALA A 365 10.68 42.89 4.09
N VAL A 366 11.86 42.35 3.76
CA VAL A 366 13.16 42.92 4.16
C VAL A 366 13.36 44.32 3.56
N GLU A 367 13.11 44.48 2.25
CA GLU A 367 13.20 45.79 1.58
C GLU A 367 12.23 46.82 2.21
N MET A 368 11.01 46.40 2.56
CA MET A 368 10.03 47.25 3.22
C MET A 368 10.49 47.68 4.62
N GLU A 369 11.10 46.77 5.39
CA GLU A 369 11.66 47.08 6.71
C GLU A 369 12.82 48.08 6.61
N GLU A 370 13.70 47.92 5.61
CA GLU A 370 14.78 48.88 5.32
C GLU A 370 14.23 50.27 4.96
N HIS A 371 13.22 50.34 4.11
CA HIS A 371 12.56 51.59 3.76
C HIS A 371 11.84 52.24 4.95
N MET A 372 11.19 51.45 5.80
CA MET A 372 10.57 51.95 7.03
C MET A 372 11.61 52.55 7.98
N LEU A 373 12.78 51.91 8.12
CA LEU A 373 13.88 52.45 8.93
C LEU A 373 14.41 53.77 8.36
N GLN A 374 14.54 53.89 7.04
CA GLN A 374 14.93 55.14 6.38
C GLN A 374 13.90 56.26 6.59
N ILE A 375 12.60 55.95 6.44
CA ILE A 375 11.52 56.92 6.69
C ILE A 375 11.55 57.39 8.15
N GLN A 376 11.71 56.47 9.10
CA GLN A 376 11.80 56.81 10.52
C GLN A 376 12.99 57.74 10.79
N LYS A 377 14.16 57.42 10.24
CA LYS A 377 15.36 58.26 10.37
C LYS A 377 15.13 59.68 9.81
N LEU A 378 14.54 59.79 8.62
CA LEU A 378 14.21 61.08 8.02
C LEU A 378 13.19 61.86 8.87
N ALA A 379 12.18 61.19 9.41
CA ALA A 379 11.20 61.80 10.30
C ALA A 379 11.84 62.33 11.59
N ASP A 380 12.79 61.59 12.15
CA ASP A 380 13.57 62.00 13.33
C ASP A 380 14.46 63.20 13.01
N GLU A 381 15.17 63.18 11.88
CA GLU A 381 15.99 64.30 11.40
C GLU A 381 15.14 65.56 11.17
N TRP A 382 13.99 65.41 10.50
CA TRP A 382 13.04 66.51 10.29
C TRP A 382 12.52 67.06 11.61
N SER A 383 12.17 66.19 12.56
CA SER A 383 11.73 66.59 13.89
C SER A 383 12.82 67.37 14.63
N GLN A 384 14.07 66.92 14.56
CA GLN A 384 15.22 67.62 15.16
C GLN A 384 15.47 69.01 14.54
N VAL A 385 15.20 69.20 13.25
CA VAL A 385 15.39 70.50 12.57
C VAL A 385 14.19 71.44 12.76
N LEU A 386 12.97 70.93 12.65
CA LEU A 386 11.75 71.74 12.69
C LEU A 386 11.33 72.11 14.11
N GLN A 387 11.51 71.22 15.09
CA GLN A 387 11.10 71.52 16.48
C GLN A 387 11.81 72.75 17.05
N PRO A 388 13.15 72.93 16.91
CA PRO A 388 13.82 74.14 17.34
C PRO A 388 13.34 75.39 16.61
N LYS A 389 13.14 75.31 15.28
CA LYS A 389 12.64 76.44 14.49
C LYS A 389 11.21 76.84 14.87
N LEU A 390 10.33 75.87 15.13
CA LEU A 390 8.98 76.10 15.63
C LEU A 390 9.02 76.74 17.02
N ALA A 391 9.90 76.27 17.91
CA ALA A 391 10.08 76.85 19.24
C ALA A 391 10.62 78.29 19.17
N GLU A 392 11.57 78.56 18.27
CA GLU A 392 12.11 79.90 18.00
C GLU A 392 11.01 80.83 17.47
N ARG A 393 10.28 80.43 16.42
CA ARG A 393 9.18 81.23 15.86
C ARG A 393 8.06 81.47 16.87
N LYS A 394 7.76 80.48 17.73
CA LYS A 394 6.80 80.65 18.81
C LYS A 394 7.28 81.69 19.82
N ASN A 395 8.55 81.66 20.20
CA ASN A 395 9.15 82.66 21.10
C ASN A 395 9.13 84.07 20.47
N GLU A 396 9.48 84.20 19.19
CA GLU A 396 9.37 85.47 18.45
C GLU A 396 7.93 86.00 18.44
N LEU A 397 6.94 85.14 18.18
CA LEU A 397 5.53 85.50 18.20
C LEU A 397 5.08 85.94 19.59
N ASP A 398 5.46 85.21 20.64
CA ASP A 398 5.15 85.55 22.03
C ASP A 398 5.78 86.90 22.42
N GLN A 399 7.00 87.20 21.94
CA GLN A 399 7.65 88.50 22.13
C GLN A 399 6.91 89.62 21.39
N ALA A 400 6.49 89.40 20.14
CA ALA A 400 5.72 90.36 19.36
C ALA A 400 4.36 90.65 20.02
N ILE A 401 3.65 89.63 20.50
CA ILE A 401 2.39 89.78 21.24
C ILE A 401 2.60 90.62 22.51
N ARG A 402 3.67 90.36 23.28
CA ARG A 402 4.01 91.17 24.46
C ARG A 402 4.34 92.61 24.10
N ALA A 403 5.08 92.84 23.01
CA ALA A 403 5.41 94.19 22.55
C ALA A 403 4.14 94.97 22.15
N VAL A 404 3.22 94.35 21.42
CA VAL A 404 1.92 94.94 21.07
C VAL A 404 1.07 95.20 22.32
N ALA A 405 1.02 94.26 23.26
CA ALA A 405 0.31 94.45 24.52
C ALA A 405 0.89 95.61 25.36
N ASN A 406 2.21 95.78 25.37
CA ASN A 406 2.89 96.88 26.04
C ASN A 406 2.74 98.22 25.32
N ALA A 407 2.55 98.22 23.99
CA ALA A 407 2.28 99.42 23.20
C ALA A 407 0.80 99.85 23.25
N LYS A 408 -0.12 98.95 23.62
CA LYS A 408 -1.56 99.22 23.72
C LYS A 408 -1.91 100.44 24.58
N PRO A 409 -1.33 100.64 25.79
CA PRO A 409 -1.60 101.83 26.60
C PRO A 409 -1.14 103.12 25.91
N LEU A 410 -0.03 103.09 25.19
CA LEU A 410 0.47 104.25 24.43
C LEU A 410 -0.45 104.59 23.26
N TRP A 411 -0.99 103.57 22.58
CA TRP A 411 -2.00 103.78 21.54
C TRP A 411 -3.31 104.31 22.13
N GLU A 412 -3.74 103.81 23.28
CA GLU A 412 -4.92 104.32 24.00
C GLU A 412 -4.72 105.79 24.46
N GLU A 413 -3.54 106.15 24.95
CA GLU A 413 -3.16 107.55 25.26
C GLU A 413 -3.14 108.44 24.01
N LEU A 414 -2.59 107.95 22.89
CA LEU A 414 -2.57 108.68 21.62
C LEU A 414 -3.98 108.90 21.08
N ASP A 415 -4.85 107.90 21.18
CA ASP A 415 -6.25 107.98 20.78
C ASP A 415 -7.01 109.00 21.64
N ASP A 416 -6.75 109.01 22.96
CA ASP A 416 -7.33 109.99 23.89
C ASP A 416 -6.83 111.41 23.59
N LEU A 417 -5.52 111.60 23.36
CA LEU A 417 -4.94 112.86 22.91
C LEU A 417 -5.53 113.33 21.58
N THR A 418 -5.74 112.41 20.63
CA THR A 418 -6.32 112.75 19.32
C THR A 418 -7.77 113.22 19.49
N ARG A 419 -8.56 112.55 20.34
CA ARG A 419 -9.92 113.02 20.70
C ARG A 419 -9.89 114.38 21.38
N GLN A 420 -8.95 114.61 22.30
CA GLN A 420 -8.78 115.92 22.94
C GLN A 420 -8.44 117.02 21.93
N VAL A 421 -7.60 116.74 20.93
CA VAL A 421 -7.26 117.65 19.84
C VAL A 421 -8.47 117.90 18.92
N GLU A 422 -9.20 116.86 18.53
CA GLU A 422 -10.43 116.99 17.74
C GLU A 422 -11.50 117.84 18.46
N ASP A 423 -11.66 117.64 19.77
CA ASP A 423 -12.56 118.44 20.61
C ASP A 423 -12.09 119.89 20.74
N ALA A 424 -10.77 120.14 20.79
CA ALA A 424 -10.20 121.48 20.79
C ALA A 424 -10.43 122.19 19.44
N PHE A 425 -10.26 121.50 18.31
CA PHE A 425 -10.56 122.04 16.99
C PHE A 425 -12.05 122.33 16.81
N LYS A 426 -12.95 121.44 17.27
CA LYS A 426 -14.39 121.71 17.27
C LYS A 426 -14.79 122.92 18.13
N LYS A 427 -14.05 123.20 19.21
CA LYS A 427 -14.24 124.43 20.01
C LYS A 427 -13.72 125.69 19.32
N LEU A 428 -12.69 125.58 18.49
CA LEU A 428 -12.11 126.69 17.72
C LEU A 428 -12.92 127.06 16.48
N ASP A 429 -13.69 126.14 15.90
CA ASP A 429 -14.61 126.41 14.77
C ASP A 429 -15.99 126.96 15.22
N LEU A 430 -16.18 127.28 16.51
CA LEU A 430 -17.43 127.81 17.09
C LEU A 430 -17.31 129.24 17.66
N GLU A 431 -16.18 129.94 17.44
CA GLU A 431 -16.01 131.39 17.67
C GLU A 431 -15.70 132.11 16.35
#